data_AF-A0AAV4HW12-F1
#
_entry.id   AF-A0AAV4HW12-F1
#
_cell.length_a   1.000
_cell.length_b   1.000
_cell.length_c   1.000
_cell.angle_alpha   90.00
_cell.angle_beta   90.00
_cell.angle_gamma   90.00
#
_symmetry.space_group_name_H-M   'P 1'
#
loop_
_entity.id
_entity.type
_entity.pdbx_description
1 polymer ?
#
loop_
_entity_poly.entity_id
_entity_poly.type
_entity_poly.pdbx_seq_one_letter_code
_entity_poly.pdbx_strand_id
1 'polypeptide(L)' 'MAKQKVKGFQRKEMSQAFYDKSEQELRELRTSVATTLQNDMLRLLEEELHTDLILTNGTDLVNAHRSILQSR' A
#
# COMPACT_ATOMS: atom_id res chain seq x y z
N MET A 1 -23.47 -42.76 10.63
CA MET A 1 -22.44 -41.92 9.96
C MET A 1 -23.15 -40.84 9.14
N ALA A 2 -23.16 -39.60 9.63
CA ALA A 2 -23.84 -38.48 8.96
C ALA A 2 -22.90 -37.88 7.90
N LYS A 3 -23.32 -37.87 6.63
CA LYS A 3 -22.56 -37.28 5.52
C LYS A 3 -22.74 -35.77 5.55
N GLN A 4 -21.67 -35.05 5.88
CA GLN A 4 -21.61 -33.59 5.85
C GLN A 4 -21.63 -33.13 4.37
N LYS A 5 -22.72 -32.48 3.95
CA LYS A 5 -22.82 -31.85 2.63
C LYS A 5 -21.89 -30.64 2.62
N VAL A 6 -20.73 -30.77 1.97
CA VAL A 6 -19.87 -29.63 1.63
C VAL A 6 -20.66 -28.78 0.64
N LYS A 7 -21.22 -27.65 1.11
CA LYS A 7 -21.74 -26.60 0.22
C LYS A 7 -20.56 -26.07 -0.58
N GLY A 8 -20.39 -26.59 -1.79
CA GLY A 8 -19.48 -26.00 -2.76
C GLY A 8 -19.84 -24.53 -2.90
N PHE A 9 -18.87 -23.64 -2.69
CA PHE A 9 -18.98 -22.24 -3.07
C PHE A 9 -19.20 -22.21 -4.58
N GLN A 10 -20.46 -22.21 -5.01
CA GLN A 10 -20.81 -21.92 -6.39
C GLN A 10 -20.44 -20.44 -6.60
N ARG A 11 -19.35 -20.23 -7.34
CA ARG A 11 -18.93 -18.90 -7.80
C ARG A 11 -20.08 -18.40 -8.68
N LYS A 12 -20.92 -17.52 -8.13
CA LYS A 12 -21.96 -16.84 -8.91
C LYS A 12 -21.23 -16.06 -9.99
N GLU A 13 -21.39 -16.46 -11.24
CA GLU A 13 -20.93 -15.66 -12.37
C GLU A 13 -21.70 -14.34 -12.33
N MET A 14 -20.96 -13.25 -12.19
CA MET A 14 -21.52 -11.90 -12.18
C MET A 14 -21.57 -11.37 -13.62
N SER A 15 -22.35 -10.31 -13.85
CA SER A 15 -22.38 -9.69 -15.17
C SER A 15 -21.02 -9.09 -15.55
N GLN A 16 -20.72 -8.98 -16.84
CA GLN A 16 -19.50 -8.32 -17.31
C GLN A 16 -19.37 -6.89 -16.75
N ALA A 17 -20.48 -6.15 -16.70
CA ALA A 17 -20.54 -4.81 -16.11
C ALA A 17 -20.11 -4.77 -14.63
N PHE A 18 -20.35 -5.83 -13.86
CA PHE A 18 -19.88 -5.93 -12.49
C PHE A 18 -18.35 -6.07 -12.43
N TYR A 19 -17.76 -6.90 -13.30
CA TYR A 19 -16.30 -7.06 -13.35
C TYR A 19 -15.63 -5.76 -13.80
N ASP A 20 -16.16 -5.10 -14.83
CA ASP A 20 -15.62 -3.83 -15.32
C ASP A 20 -15.62 -2.75 -14.23
N LYS A 21 -16.72 -2.66 -13.47
CA LYS A 21 -16.82 -1.75 -12.32
C LYS A 21 -15.83 -2.11 -11.21
N SER A 22 -15.70 -3.39 -10.88
CA SER A 22 -14.76 -3.85 -9.86
C SER A 22 -13.30 -3.53 -10.21
N GLU A 23 -12.92 -3.67 -11.48
CA GLU A 23 -11.58 -3.30 -11.96
C GLU A 23 -11.36 -1.78 -11.98
N GLN A 24 -12.40 -1.00 -12.27
CA GLN A 24 -12.34 0.45 -12.11
C GLN A 24 -12.13 0.85 -10.65
N GLU A 25 -12.97 0.35 -9.74
CA GLU A 25 -12.87 0.64 -8.30
C GLU A 25 -11.51 0.20 -7.74
N LEU A 26 -10.98 -0.95 -8.18
CA LEU A 26 -9.64 -1.40 -7.79
C LEU A 26 -8.54 -0.45 -8.26
N ARG A 27 -8.64 0.09 -9.48
CA ARG A 27 -7.67 1.07 -10.00
C ARG A 27 -7.74 2.39 -9.23
N GLU A 28 -8.94 2.87 -8.95
CA GLU A 28 -9.17 4.07 -8.13
C GLU A 28 -8.62 3.88 -6.71
N LEU A 29 -8.88 2.73 -6.09
CA LEU A 29 -8.35 2.39 -4.78
C LEU A 29 -6.83 2.34 -4.77
N ARG A 30 -6.20 1.66 -5.73
CA ARG A 30 -4.73 1.61 -5.86
C ARG A 30 -4.13 3.01 -5.99
N THR A 31 -4.78 3.87 -6.78
CA THR A 31 -4.33 5.25 -6.98
C THR A 31 -4.44 6.03 -5.68
N SER A 32 -5.58 5.93 -4.98
CA SER A 32 -5.79 6.58 -3.69
C SER A 32 -4.78 6.11 -2.63
N VAL A 33 -4.55 4.80 -2.52
CA VAL A 33 -3.58 4.23 -1.57
C VAL A 33 -2.15 4.69 -1.90
N ALA A 34 -1.77 4.72 -3.17
CA ALA A 34 -0.46 5.21 -3.60
C ALA A 34 -0.26 6.69 -3.24
N THR A 35 -1.26 7.54 -3.49
CA THR A 35 -1.22 8.96 -3.11
C THR A 35 -1.11 9.15 -1.60
N THR A 36 -1.90 8.42 -0.82
CA THR A 36 -1.83 8.48 0.65
C THR A 36 -0.46 8.06 1.14
N LEU A 37 0.07 6.94 0.64
CA LEU A 37 1.38 6.44 1.03
C LEU A 37 2.50 7.43 0.67
N GLN A 38 2.42 8.07 -0.51
CA GLN A 38 3.36 9.11 -0.91
C GLN A 38 3.35 10.28 0.09
N ASN A 39 2.18 10.76 0.47
CA ASN A 39 2.05 11.85 1.43
C ASN A 39 2.56 11.44 2.82
N ASP A 40 2.25 10.22 3.27
CA ASP A 40 2.75 9.71 4.55
C ASP A 40 4.28 9.59 4.55
N MET A 41 4.89 9.13 3.45
CA MET A 41 6.34 9.07 3.32
C MET A 41 6.99 10.47 3.34
N LEU A 42 6.35 11.48 2.74
CA LEU A 42 6.81 12.86 2.83
C LEU A 42 6.73 13.38 4.27
N ARG A 43 5.63 13.11 4.96
CA ARG A 43 5.45 13.49 6.37
C ARG A 43 6.50 12.85 7.28
N LEU A 44 6.85 11.58 7.05
CA LEU A 44 7.93 10.92 7.81
C LEU A 44 9.25 11.70 7.72
N LEU A 45 9.55 12.29 6.55
CA LEU A 45 10.75 13.08 6.34
C LEU A 45 10.63 14.49 6.93
N GLU A 46 9.56 15.21 6.61
CA GLU A 46 9.35 16.61 7.01
C GLU A 46 9.17 16.78 8.52
N GLU A 47 8.49 15.82 9.16
CA GLU A 47 8.26 15.80 10.61
C GLU A 47 9.38 15.01 11.36
N GLU A 48 10.40 14.52 10.63
CA GLU A 48 11.51 13.70 11.15
C GLU A 48 11.08 12.50 12.01
N LEU A 49 9.94 11.88 11.68
CA LEU A 49 9.37 10.78 12.44
C LEU A 49 10.12 9.47 12.17
N HIS A 50 10.50 8.77 13.24
CA HIS A 50 11.09 7.42 13.17
C HIS A 50 12.32 7.30 12.25
N THR A 51 13.13 8.35 12.18
CA THR A 51 14.40 8.33 11.44
C THR A 51 15.37 7.32 12.05
N ASP A 52 16.06 6.56 11.20
CA ASP A 52 16.97 5.46 11.61
C ASP A 52 18.38 5.63 11.01
N LEU A 53 18.61 6.73 10.30
CA LEU A 53 19.87 7.06 9.66
C LEU A 53 20.14 8.56 9.78
N ILE A 54 21.40 8.91 10.05
CA ILE A 54 21.89 10.29 9.97
C ILE A 54 22.91 10.33 8.84
N LEU A 55 22.67 11.19 7.87
CA LEU A 55 23.61 11.51 6.80
C LEU A 55 24.39 12.76 7.15
N THR A 56 25.68 12.76 6.82
CA THR A 56 26.54 13.93 7.06
C THR A 56 27.57 14.08 5.94
N ASN A 57 27.85 15.33 5.60
CA ASN A 57 28.98 15.74 4.75
C ASN A 57 30.17 16.25 5.58
N GLY A 58 30.12 16.13 6.92
CA GLY A 58 31.11 16.65 7.86
C GLY A 58 30.80 18.02 8.45
N THR A 59 29.88 18.79 7.86
CA THR A 59 29.41 20.09 8.39
C THR A 59 27.95 20.05 8.81
N ASP A 60 27.13 19.37 8.02
CA ASP A 60 25.68 19.32 8.18
C ASP A 60 25.24 17.90 8.55
N LEU A 61 24.10 17.83 9.23
CA LEU A 61 23.44 16.59 9.61
C LEU A 61 22.04 16.58 9.01
N VAL A 62 21.66 15.45 8.42
CA VAL A 62 20.33 15.23 7.85
C VAL A 62 19.80 13.91 8.37
N ASN A 63 18.66 13.95 9.07
CA ASN A 63 17.94 12.75 9.49
C ASN A 63 17.23 12.12 8.28
N ALA A 64 17.29 10.80 8.17
CA ALA A 64 16.80 10.05 7.03
C ALA A 64 16.28 8.65 7.42
N HIS A 65 15.69 7.97 6.44
CA HIS A 65 15.19 6.60 6.58
C HIS A 65 15.93 5.67 5.62
N ARG A 66 16.63 4.67 6.15
CA ARG A 66 17.41 3.71 5.37
C ARG A 66 16.56 2.97 4.36
N SER A 67 15.37 2.51 4.78
CA SER A 67 14.44 1.77 3.93
C SER A 67 14.00 2.58 2.71
N ILE A 68 13.72 3.88 2.89
CA ILE A 68 13.32 4.79 1.81
C ILE A 68 14.47 4.99 0.83
N LEU A 69 15.68 5.23 1.32
CA LEU A 69 16.86 5.43 0.47
C LEU A 69 17.24 4.17 -0.30
N GLN A 70 17.11 2.99 0.29
CA GLN A 70 17.40 1.71 -0.38
C GLN A 70 16.35 1.31 -1.41
N SER A 71 15.12 1.83 -1.28
CA SER A 71 14.01 1.52 -2.17
C SER A 71 13.94 2.46 -3.39
N ARG A 72 14.65 3.58 -3.36
CA ARG A 72 14.85 4.43 -4.54
C ARG A 72 15.87 3.80 -5.49
#